data_AF-A0A1D9MEQ6-F1
#
_entry.id   AF-A0A1D9MEQ6-F1
#
_cell.length_a   1.000
_cell.length_b   1.000
_cell.length_c   1.000
_cell.angle_alpha   90.00
_cell.angle_beta   90.00
_cell.angle_gamma   90.00
#
_symmetry.space_group_name_H-M   'P 1'
#
loop_
_entity.id
_entity.type
_entity.pdbx_description
1 polymer ?
#
loop_
_entity_poly.entity_id
_entity_poly.type
_entity_poly.pdbx_seq_one_letter_code
_entity_poly.pdbx_strand_id
1 'polypeptide(L)'
;MRLALASLAALALLAACGTPQEQCIYRATRETQNLERLLAEVEGNLARGYAWESYEVPVTRWEVCGTRTITRPNGTVIEKPERCLVEDTITRQRQIAIDPGAEERKAAGLRAKIRAIGPQMRANIAACKATYPE
;
A
#
# COMPACT_ATOMS: atom_id res chain seq x y z
N MET A 1 24.13 -22.33 29.26
CA MET A 1 23.04 -22.84 28.41
C MET A 1 21.89 -21.85 28.21
N ARG A 2 21.34 -21.22 29.26
CA ARG A 2 20.23 -20.24 29.14
C ARG A 2 20.58 -18.96 28.34
N LEU A 3 21.81 -18.45 28.45
CA LEU A 3 22.26 -17.28 27.69
C LEU A 3 22.41 -17.55 26.18
N ALA A 4 22.89 -18.73 25.79
CA ALA A 4 23.05 -19.09 24.37
C ALA A 4 21.70 -19.24 23.65
N LEU A 5 20.69 -19.79 24.34
CA LEU A 5 19.30 -19.85 23.84
C LEU A 5 18.69 -18.45 23.66
N ALA A 6 18.99 -17.51 24.55
CA ALA A 6 18.52 -16.13 24.43
C ALA A 6 19.19 -15.40 23.25
N SER A 7 20.49 -15.63 23.01
CA SER A 7 21.21 -15.07 21.86
C SER A 7 20.70 -15.60 20.52
N LEU A 8 20.41 -16.91 20.44
CA LEU A 8 19.87 -17.54 19.23
C LEU A 8 18.45 -17.04 18.92
N ALA A 9 17.62 -16.87 19.95
CA ALA A 9 16.28 -16.32 19.81
C ALA A 9 16.30 -14.86 19.33
N ALA A 10 17.24 -14.04 19.82
CA ALA A 10 17.41 -12.66 19.35
C ALA A 10 17.84 -12.59 17.87
N LEU A 11 18.76 -13.45 17.42
CA LEU A 11 19.17 -13.54 16.01
C LEU A 11 18.04 -14.02 15.10
N ALA A 12 17.20 -14.96 15.56
CA ALA A 12 16.02 -15.41 14.82
C ALA A 12 14.97 -14.29 14.68
N LEU A 13 14.81 -13.44 15.70
CA LEU A 13 13.93 -12.27 15.64
C LEU A 13 14.45 -11.18 14.70
N LEU A 14 15.78 -11.05 14.53
CA LEU A 14 16.40 -10.14 13.56
C LEU A 14 16.28 -10.64 12.11
N ALA A 15 16.29 -11.95 11.89
CA ALA A 15 16.02 -12.55 10.58
C ALA A 15 14.57 -12.32 10.10
N ALA A 16 13.63 -12.04 11.02
CA ALA A 16 12.25 -11.70 10.66
C ALA A 16 12.11 -10.36 9.91
N CYS A 17 13.16 -9.53 9.87
CA CYS A 17 13.20 -8.28 9.09
C CYS A 17 13.82 -8.45 7.68
N GLY A 18 14.12 -9.69 7.27
CA GLY A 18 14.64 -10.05 5.96
C GLY A 18 16.17 -10.07 5.90
N THR A 19 16.74 -11.11 5.28
CA THR A 19 18.20 -11.28 5.17
C THR A 19 18.84 -10.23 4.24
N PRO A 20 20.15 -9.95 4.36
CA PRO A 20 20.85 -9.08 3.40
C PRO A 20 20.63 -9.47 1.93
N GLN A 21 20.63 -10.78 1.63
CA GLN A 21 20.32 -11.33 0.31
C GLN A 21 18.90 -10.98 -0.13
N GLU A 22 17.90 -11.22 0.71
CA GLU A 22 16.49 -10.92 0.41
C GLU A 22 16.29 -9.42 0.14
N GLN A 23 16.90 -8.56 0.96
CA GLN A 23 16.83 -7.11 0.77
C GLN A 23 17.51 -6.67 -0.54
N CYS A 24 18.64 -7.28 -0.90
CA CYS A 24 19.33 -7.02 -2.17
C CYS A 24 18.45 -7.44 -3.36
N ILE A 25 17.87 -8.64 -3.33
CA ILE A 25 17.01 -9.17 -4.38
C ILE A 25 15.74 -8.31 -4.52
N TYR A 26 15.12 -7.91 -3.40
CA TYR A 26 13.95 -7.03 -3.40
C TYR A 26 14.24 -5.70 -4.11
N ARG A 27 15.39 -5.09 -3.83
CA ARG A 27 15.81 -3.86 -4.52
C ARG A 27 16.04 -4.11 -6.02
N ALA A 28 16.66 -5.24 -6.37
CA ALA A 28 16.94 -5.62 -7.76
C ALA A 28 15.68 -5.87 -8.60
N THR A 29 14.59 -6.35 -7.99
CA THR A 29 13.33 -6.67 -8.68
C THR A 29 12.29 -5.54 -8.64
N ARG A 30 12.48 -4.54 -7.77
CA ARG A 30 11.49 -3.48 -7.50
C ARG A 30 11.01 -2.76 -8.76
N GLU A 31 11.90 -2.42 -9.69
CA GLU A 31 11.48 -1.74 -10.93
C GLU A 31 10.60 -2.63 -11.80
N THR A 32 10.99 -3.89 -12.01
CA THR A 32 10.20 -4.84 -12.79
C THR A 32 8.83 -5.07 -12.18
N GLN A 33 8.75 -5.25 -10.85
CA GLN A 33 7.48 -5.41 -10.13
C GLN A 33 6.57 -4.18 -10.29
N ASN A 34 7.14 -2.97 -10.25
CA ASN A 34 6.37 -1.75 -10.48
C ASN A 34 5.82 -1.69 -11.91
N LEU A 35 6.63 -2.07 -12.91
CA LEU A 35 6.19 -2.10 -14.32
C LEU A 35 5.11 -3.17 -14.55
N GLU A 36 5.26 -4.34 -13.94
CA GLU A 36 4.27 -5.42 -14.01
C GLU A 36 2.95 -5.01 -13.38
N ARG A 37 2.98 -4.33 -12.22
CA ARG A 37 1.78 -3.77 -11.59
C ARG A 37 1.08 -2.75 -12.50
N LEU A 38 1.84 -1.84 -13.11
CA LEU A 38 1.29 -0.87 -14.06
C LEU A 38 0.70 -1.57 -15.29
N LEU A 39 1.36 -2.62 -15.79
CA LEU A 39 0.84 -3.40 -16.92
C LEU A 39 -0.48 -4.08 -16.57
N ALA A 40 -0.55 -4.73 -15.41
CA ALA A 40 -1.76 -5.38 -14.92
C ALA A 40 -2.93 -4.40 -14.74
N GLU A 41 -2.65 -3.18 -14.26
CA GLU A 41 -3.66 -2.11 -14.16
C GLU A 41 -4.22 -1.72 -15.54
N VAL A 42 -3.34 -1.52 -16.52
CA VAL A 42 -3.73 -1.15 -17.89
C VAL A 42 -4.48 -2.28 -18.59
N GLU A 43 -3.99 -3.52 -18.47
CA GLU A 43 -4.66 -4.70 -19.01
C GLU A 43 -6.03 -4.91 -18.35
N GLY A 44 -6.13 -4.68 -17.04
CA GLY A 44 -7.38 -4.69 -16.31
C GLY A 44 -8.36 -3.62 -16.79
N ASN A 45 -7.90 -2.40 -17.06
CA ASN A 45 -8.71 -1.31 -17.63
C ASN A 45 -9.22 -1.67 -19.03
N LEU A 46 -8.36 -2.21 -19.90
CA LEU A 46 -8.72 -2.68 -21.23
C LEU A 46 -9.77 -3.80 -21.19
N ALA A 47 -9.59 -4.79 -20.32
CA ALA A 47 -10.48 -5.94 -20.22
C ALA A 47 -11.92 -5.57 -19.84
N ARG A 48 -12.09 -4.52 -19.02
CA ARG A 48 -13.40 -4.05 -18.56
C ARG A 48 -13.95 -2.86 -19.33
N GLY A 49 -13.13 -2.15 -20.11
CA GLY A 49 -13.54 -1.03 -20.96
C GLY A 49 -13.66 0.33 -20.25
N TYR A 50 -13.19 0.46 -19.01
CA TYR A 50 -13.19 1.70 -18.24
C TYR A 50 -12.04 1.70 -17.22
N ALA A 51 -11.67 2.87 -16.68
CA ALA A 51 -10.73 3.00 -15.57
C ALA A 51 -11.47 3.40 -14.28
N TRP A 52 -10.88 3.09 -13.12
CA TRP A 52 -11.41 3.53 -11.83
C TRP A 52 -10.70 4.82 -11.45
N GLU A 53 -11.47 5.84 -11.08
CA GLU A 53 -10.94 7.09 -10.55
C GLU A 53 -11.41 7.25 -9.10
N SER A 54 -10.44 7.41 -8.19
CA SER A 54 -10.71 7.82 -6.82
C SER A 54 -10.92 9.32 -6.78
N TYR A 55 -12.01 9.76 -6.15
CA TYR A 55 -12.32 11.17 -5.96
C TYR A 55 -12.79 11.43 -4.54
N GLU A 56 -12.58 12.65 -4.07
CA GLU A 56 -12.94 13.08 -2.73
C GLU A 56 -14.32 13.74 -2.73
N VAL A 57 -15.12 13.40 -1.72
CA VAL A 57 -16.46 13.96 -1.52
C VAL A 57 -16.53 14.56 -0.12
N PRO A 58 -16.87 15.85 0.00
CA PRO A 58 -17.14 16.45 1.31
C PRO A 58 -18.41 15.84 1.87
N VAL A 59 -18.36 15.45 3.13
CA VAL A 59 -19.50 14.92 3.88
C VAL A 59 -19.56 15.59 5.23
N THR A 60 -20.74 15.59 5.83
CA THR A 60 -20.92 16.05 7.21
C THR A 60 -21.26 14.85 8.06
N ARG A 61 -20.50 14.63 9.14
CA ARG A 61 -20.75 13.53 10.07
C ARG A 61 -20.89 14.01 11.50
N TRP A 62 -21.65 13.27 12.29
CA TRP A 62 -21.80 13.53 13.72
C TRP A 62 -20.62 12.93 14.48
N GLU A 63 -19.83 13.78 15.11
CA GLU A 63 -18.75 13.37 16.01
C GLU A 63 -18.97 13.87 17.42
N VAL A 64 -18.38 13.16 18.38
CA VAL A 64 -18.31 13.67 19.76
C VAL A 64 -17.26 14.78 19.78
N CYS A 65 -17.69 16.00 20.02
CA CYS A 65 -16.84 17.20 19.99
C CYS A 65 -16.60 17.80 21.38
N GLY A 66 -17.26 17.27 22.41
CA GLY A 66 -17.15 17.77 23.77
C GLY A 66 -18.01 16.99 24.75
N THR A 67 -18.07 17.48 25.98
CA THR A 67 -18.93 16.97 27.04
C THR A 67 -19.67 18.13 27.68
N ARG A 68 -20.94 17.90 28.03
CA ARG A 68 -21.75 18.84 28.80
C ARG A 68 -22.08 18.26 30.16
N THR A 69 -21.97 19.08 31.19
CA THR A 69 -22.34 18.71 32.56
C THR A 69 -23.82 19.03 32.80
N ILE A 70 -24.56 18.06 33.34
CA ILE A 70 -25.99 18.17 33.64
C ILE A 70 -26.20 17.81 35.11
N THR A 71 -26.77 18.73 35.88
CA THR A 71 -27.22 18.47 37.24
C THR A 71 -28.69 18.07 37.22
N ARG A 72 -29.01 16.88 37.74
CA ARG A 72 -30.38 16.38 37.86
C ARG A 72 -31.12 17.01 39.05
N PRO A 73 -32.46 16.99 39.07
CA PRO A 73 -33.25 17.54 40.19
C PRO A 73 -32.94 16.92 41.57
N ASN A 74 -32.44 15.68 41.60
CA ASN A 74 -32.00 14.99 42.83
C ASN A 74 -30.55 15.36 43.26
N GLY A 75 -29.94 16.38 42.63
CA GLY A 75 -28.57 16.82 42.91
C GLY A 75 -27.47 15.99 42.26
N THR A 76 -27.79 14.90 41.55
CA THR A 76 -26.78 14.09 40.86
C THR A 76 -26.21 14.83 39.64
N VAL A 77 -24.89 14.98 39.58
CA VAL A 77 -24.18 15.56 38.42
C VAL A 77 -23.76 14.43 37.47
N ILE A 78 -24.02 14.60 36.17
CA ILE A 78 -23.54 13.70 35.13
C ILE A 78 -22.90 14.47 33.98
N GLU A 79 -21.90 13.86 33.37
CA GLU A 79 -21.35 14.32 32.10
C GLU A 79 -22.02 13.56 30.95
N LYS A 80 -22.41 14.29 29.91
CA LYS A 80 -23.01 13.72 28.70
C LYS A 80 -22.19 14.16 27.49
N PRO A 81 -21.82 13.24 26.58
CA PRO A 81 -21.15 13.63 25.35
C PRO A 81 -22.02 14.57 24.51
N GLU A 82 -21.39 15.61 23.97
CA GLU A 82 -21.95 16.52 23.01
C GLU A 82 -21.55 16.10 21.60
N ARG A 83 -22.50 16.18 20.67
CA ARG A 83 -22.28 15.83 19.26
C ARG A 83 -22.31 17.08 18.41
N CYS A 84 -21.32 17.23 17.54
CA CYS A 84 -21.24 18.29 16.55
C CYS A 84 -21.28 17.69 15.14
N LEU A 85 -21.81 18.47 14.20
CA LEU A 85 -21.61 18.22 12.77
C LEU A 85 -20.21 18.70 12.41
N VAL A 86 -19.38 17.77 11.93
CA VAL A 86 -18.01 18.05 11.48
C VAL A 86 -17.95 17.79 9.98
N GLU A 87 -17.30 18.69 9.25
CA GLU A 87 -16.96 18.49 7.85
C GLU A 87 -15.81 17.49 7.74
N ASP A 88 -15.99 16.49 6.90
CA ASP A 88 -15.03 15.44 6.64
C ASP A 88 -14.96 15.19 5.13
N THR A 89 -13.91 14.52 4.69
CA THR A 89 -13.71 14.17 3.29
C THR A 89 -13.55 12.67 3.17
N ILE A 90 -14.40 12.04 2.36
CA ILE A 90 -14.32 10.60 2.10
C ILE A 90 -13.93 10.33 0.66
N THR A 91 -13.10 9.31 0.46
CA THR A 91 -12.75 8.82 -0.87
C THR A 91 -13.87 7.93 -1.41
N ARG A 92 -14.32 8.21 -2.63
CA ARG A 92 -15.24 7.39 -3.42
C ARG A 92 -14.57 7.00 -4.74
N GLN A 93 -15.14 6.01 -5.42
CA GLN A 93 -14.67 5.60 -6.75
C GLN A 93 -15.77 5.77 -7.79
N ARG A 94 -15.38 6.21 -8.98
CA ARG A 94 -16.25 6.26 -10.17
C ARG A 94 -15.57 5.65 -11.37
N GLN A 95 -16.38 5.23 -12.32
CA GLN A 95 -15.92 4.73 -13.61
C GLN A 95 -15.62 5.93 -14.51
N ILE A 96 -14.46 5.94 -15.14
CA ILE A 96 -14.09 6.94 -16.15
C ILE A 96 -13.82 6.25 -17.49
N ALA A 97 -14.16 6.94 -18.58
CA ALA A 97 -13.88 6.45 -19.92
C ALA A 97 -12.36 6.35 -20.15
N ILE A 98 -11.96 5.34 -20.93
CA ILE A 98 -10.60 5.18 -21.42
C ILE A 98 -10.57 5.41 -22.94
N ASP A 99 -9.40 5.78 -23.47
CA ASP A 99 -9.09 5.61 -24.88
C ASP A 99 -8.43 4.22 -25.06
N PRO A 100 -9.12 3.22 -25.63
CA PRO A 100 -8.56 1.87 -25.78
C PRO A 100 -7.25 1.86 -26.58
N GLY A 101 -7.14 2.70 -27.62
CA GLY A 101 -5.92 2.76 -28.42
C GLY A 101 -4.74 3.34 -27.64
N ALA A 102 -4.98 4.34 -26.78
CA ALA A 102 -3.95 4.86 -25.88
C ALA A 102 -3.52 3.83 -24.83
N GLU A 103 -4.48 3.11 -24.23
CA GLU A 103 -4.19 2.06 -23.26
C GLU A 103 -3.43 0.89 -23.88
N GLU A 104 -3.77 0.46 -25.11
CA GLU A 104 -3.01 -0.57 -25.83
C GLU A 104 -1.56 -0.16 -26.10
N ARG A 105 -1.34 1.09 -26.53
CA ARG A 105 0.02 1.64 -26.72
C ARG A 105 0.79 1.65 -25.41
N LYS A 106 0.14 2.04 -24.31
CA LYS A 106 0.73 2.04 -22.97
C LYS A 106 1.12 0.62 -22.54
N ALA A 107 0.23 -0.36 -22.70
CA ALA A 107 0.51 -1.77 -22.42
C ALA A 107 1.67 -2.30 -23.26
N ALA A 108 1.71 -1.99 -24.56
CA ALA A 108 2.80 -2.37 -25.45
C ALA A 108 4.15 -1.80 -24.99
N GLY A 109 4.18 -0.51 -24.62
CA GLY A 109 5.36 0.15 -24.07
C GLY A 109 5.85 -0.48 -22.76
N LEU A 110 4.93 -0.79 -21.84
CA LEU A 110 5.24 -1.47 -20.58
C LEU A 110 5.84 -2.86 -20.83
N ARG A 111 5.22 -3.68 -21.69
CA ARG A 111 5.75 -5.00 -22.06
C ARG A 111 7.14 -4.91 -22.71
N ALA A 112 7.35 -3.92 -23.57
CA ALA A 112 8.65 -3.69 -24.19
C ALA A 112 9.72 -3.33 -23.14
N LYS A 113 9.40 -2.43 -22.21
CA LYS A 113 10.32 -2.03 -21.13
C LYS A 113 10.66 -3.20 -20.21
N ILE A 114 9.66 -4.00 -19.80
CA ILE A 114 9.87 -5.20 -18.97
C ILE A 114 10.85 -6.17 -19.66
N ARG A 115 10.65 -6.44 -20.97
CA ARG A 115 11.57 -7.29 -21.73
C ARG A 115 12.99 -6.71 -21.79
N ALA A 116 13.11 -5.39 -21.96
CA ALA A 116 14.40 -4.72 -22.06
C ALA A 116 15.21 -4.78 -20.75
N ILE A 117 14.56 -4.63 -19.59
CA ILE A 117 15.25 -4.61 -18.28
C ILE A 117 15.47 -6.01 -17.69
N GLY A 118 14.75 -7.02 -18.17
CA GLY A 118 14.79 -8.38 -17.63
C GLY A 118 16.20 -8.98 -17.52
N PRO A 119 17.09 -8.86 -18.54
CA PRO A 119 18.47 -9.33 -18.43
C PRO A 119 19.25 -8.66 -17.31
N GLN A 120 19.16 -7.33 -17.17
CA GLN A 120 19.83 -6.59 -16.10
C GLN A 120 19.33 -6.99 -14.72
N MET A 121 18.01 -7.14 -14.56
CA MET A 121 17.40 -7.62 -13.32
C MET A 121 17.96 -9.00 -12.94
N ARG A 122 18.01 -9.96 -13.88
CA ARG A 122 18.56 -11.30 -13.63
C ARG A 122 20.04 -11.27 -13.25
N ALA A 123 20.83 -10.41 -13.89
CA ALA A 123 22.23 -10.22 -13.54
C ALA A 123 22.39 -9.66 -12.12
N ASN A 124 21.57 -8.68 -11.74
CA ASN A 124 21.57 -8.10 -10.39
C ASN A 124 21.18 -9.15 -9.33
N ILE A 125 20.17 -9.99 -9.59
CA ILE A 125 19.79 -11.09 -8.70
C ILE A 125 20.95 -12.08 -8.53
N ALA A 126 21.63 -12.46 -9.62
CA ALA A 126 22.79 -13.35 -9.56
C ALA A 126 23.94 -12.73 -8.74
N ALA A 127 24.20 -11.44 -8.91
CA ALA A 127 25.20 -10.71 -8.12
C ALA A 127 24.85 -10.65 -6.62
N CYS A 128 23.57 -10.44 -6.28
CA CYS A 128 23.10 -10.49 -4.88
C CYS A 128 23.39 -11.85 -4.25
N LYS A 129 23.04 -12.95 -4.93
CA LYS A 129 23.28 -14.32 -4.44
C LYS A 129 24.76 -14.66 -4.26
N ALA A 130 25.63 -14.11 -5.12
CA ALA A 130 27.07 -14.31 -5.01
C ALA A 130 27.69 -13.49 -3.88
N THR A 131 27.15 -12.30 -3.60
CA THR A 131 27.66 -11.37 -2.59
C THR A 131 27.20 -11.74 -1.17
N TYR A 132 25.98 -12.28 -1.06
CA TYR A 132 25.30 -12.61 0.19
C TYR A 132 24.89 -14.10 0.20
N PRO A 133 25.82 -15.04 0.47
CA PRO A 133 25.56 -16.48 0.52
C PRO A 133 25.10 -16.93 1.92
N GLU A 134 23.98 -16.39 2.39
CA GLU A 134 23.22 -16.88 3.54
C GLU A 134 21.91 -17.54 3.12
#